data_AF-A0A937S4H5-F1
#
_entry.id   AF-A0A937S4H5-F1
#
_cell.length_a   1.000
_cell.length_b   1.000
_cell.length_c   1.000
_cell.angle_alpha   90.00
_cell.angle_beta   90.00
_cell.angle_gamma   90.00
#
_symmetry.space_group_name_H-M   'P 1'
#
loop_
_entity.id
_entity.type
_entity.pdbx_description
1 polymer ?
#
loop_
_entity_poly.entity_id
_entity_poly.type
_entity_poly.pdbx_seq_one_letter_code
_entity_poly.pdbx_strand_id
1 'polypeptide(L)' 'MAIFRQYVAPLLIVFVFLFALVAVSSRIFMPMDMAAPAPIESTTHQAQNSAFYQPTNSHKTTNLPPSLSALITGLTDEST' A
#
# COMPACT_ATOMS: atom_id res chain seq x y z
N MET A 1 6.26 -41.15 38.82
CA MET A 1 5.01 -40.40 39.13
C MET A 1 4.10 -40.41 37.90
N ALA A 2 3.32 -41.48 37.71
CA ALA A 2 2.49 -41.65 36.51
C ALA A 2 1.32 -40.63 36.45
N ILE A 3 0.80 -40.22 37.60
CA ILE A 3 -0.37 -39.32 37.73
C ILE A 3 -0.14 -37.97 37.05
N PHE A 4 1.05 -37.37 37.22
CA PHE A 4 1.36 -36.07 36.62
C PHE A 4 1.37 -36.13 35.09
N ARG A 5 2.01 -37.14 34.51
CA ARG A 5 2.10 -37.28 33.05
C ARG A 5 0.80 -37.79 32.41
N GLN A 6 -0.02 -38.53 33.16
CA GLN A 6 -1.23 -39.16 32.62
C GLN A 6 -2.48 -38.28 32.74
N TYR A 7 -2.52 -37.36 33.71
CA TYR A 7 -3.69 -36.49 33.92
C TYR A 7 -3.34 -35.01 33.82
N VAL A 8 -2.25 -34.57 34.45
CA VAL A 8 -1.89 -33.14 34.47
C VAL A 8 -1.35 -32.69 33.12
N ALA A 9 -0.43 -33.46 32.51
CA ALA A 9 0.13 -33.10 31.20
C ALA A 9 -0.93 -33.05 30.08
N PRO A 10 -1.85 -34.03 29.92
CA PRO A 10 -2.90 -33.95 28.90
C PRO A 10 -3.88 -32.80 29.15
N LEU A 11 -4.22 -32.52 30.42
CA LEU A 11 -5.09 -31.39 30.76
C LEU A 11 -4.45 -30.05 30.40
N LEU A 12 -3.15 -29.86 30.71
CA LEU A 12 -2.42 -28.65 30.32
C LEU A 12 -2.30 -28.49 28.80
N ILE A 13 -2.12 -29.59 28.06
CA ILE A 13 -2.08 -29.55 26.59
C ILE A 13 -3.40 -29.01 26.05
N VAL A 14 -4.54 -29.51 26.53
CA VAL A 14 -5.86 -29.03 26.10
C VAL A 14 -6.07 -27.57 26.50
N PHE A 15 -5.65 -27.20 27.71
CA PHE A 15 -5.78 -25.83 28.21
C PHE A 15 -4.96 -24.82 27.38
N VAL A 16 -3.69 -25.14 27.11
CA VAL A 16 -2.80 -24.33 26.27
C VAL A 16 -3.30 -24.31 24.82
N PHE A 17 -3.79 -25.42 24.30
CA PHE A 17 -4.39 -25.48 22.96
C PHE A 17 -5.61 -24.57 22.84
N LEU A 18 -6.55 -24.62 23.77
CA LEU A 18 -7.72 -23.74 23.79
C LEU A 18 -7.31 -22.27 23.90
N PHE A 19 -6.36 -21.96 24.78
CA PHE A 19 -5.83 -20.61 24.92
C PHE A 19 -5.19 -20.11 23.61
N ALA A 20 -4.33 -20.94 23.00
CA ALA A 20 -3.68 -20.61 21.73
C ALA A 20 -4.69 -20.44 20.59
N LEU A 21 -5.72 -21.30 20.53
CA LEU A 21 -6.80 -21.21 19.55
C LEU A 21 -7.55 -19.89 19.69
N VAL A 22 -7.94 -19.52 20.92
CA VAL A 22 -8.61 -18.24 21.20
C VAL A 22 -7.70 -17.05 20.88
N ALA A 23 -6.42 -17.09 21.26
CA ALA A 23 -5.46 -16.02 21.00
C ALA A 23 -5.18 -15.82 19.51
N VAL A 24 -5.07 -16.93 18.74
CA VAL A 24 -4.91 -16.88 17.28
C VAL A 24 -6.18 -16.37 16.62
N SER A 25 -7.36 -16.81 17.05
CA SER A 25 -8.62 -16.33 16.51
C SER A 25 -8.86 -14.86 16.85
N SER A 26 -8.52 -14.41 18.06
CA SER A 26 -8.72 -13.01 18.47
C SER A 26 -7.74 -12.05 17.79
N ARG A 27 -6.55 -12.51 17.38
CA ARG A 27 -5.56 -11.70 16.68
C ARG A 27 -6.12 -11.03 15.42
N ILE A 28 -6.97 -11.73 14.67
CA ILE A 28 -7.62 -11.23 13.43
C ILE A 28 -8.53 -10.03 13.72
N PHE A 29 -9.07 -9.96 14.94
CA PHE A 29 -9.96 -8.89 15.39
C PHE A 29 -9.22 -7.77 16.14
N MET A 30 -7.89 -7.84 16.28
CA MET A 30 -7.15 -6.76 16.93
C MET A 30 -6.98 -5.57 15.97
N PRO A 31 -7.22 -4.31 16.41
CA PRO A 31 -7.07 -3.11 15.57
C PRO A 31 -5.69 -2.97 14.91
N MET A 32 -4.65 -3.56 15.53
CA MET A 32 -3.29 -3.57 14.99
C MET A 32 -3.10 -4.52 13.80
N ASP A 33 -3.94 -5.54 13.63
CA ASP A 33 -3.86 -6.51 12.52
C ASP A 33 -4.34 -5.89 11.19
N MET A 34 -5.06 -4.77 11.25
CA MET A 34 -5.47 -3.96 10.09
C MET A 34 -4.67 -2.65 9.95
N ALA A 35 -3.55 -2.49 10.67
CA ALA A 35 -2.89 -1.19 10.81
C ALA A 35 -1.98 -0.75 9.65
N ALA A 36 -1.87 -1.53 8.57
CA ALA A 36 -1.14 -1.10 7.38
C ALA A 36 -2.13 -0.92 6.22
N PRO A 37 -2.38 0.34 5.81
CA PRO A 37 -3.09 0.62 4.57
C PRO A 37 -2.43 -0.12 3.42
N ALA A 38 -3.22 -0.82 2.61
CA ALA A 38 -2.76 -1.30 1.32
C ALA A 38 -2.14 -0.10 0.57
N PRO A 39 -0.96 -0.24 -0.05
CA PRO A 39 -0.37 0.82 -0.83
C PRO A 39 -1.40 1.32 -1.84
N ILE A 40 -1.82 2.58 -1.69
CA ILE A 40 -2.51 3.27 -2.77
C ILE A 40 -1.48 3.46 -3.86
N GLU A 41 -1.55 2.67 -4.93
CA GLU A 41 -1.01 3.14 -6.19
C GLU A 41 -1.65 4.51 -6.41
N SER A 42 -0.80 5.54 -6.53
CA SER A 42 -1.25 6.87 -6.90
C SER A 42 -1.99 6.73 -8.23
N THR A 43 -3.31 6.58 -8.14
CA THR A 43 -4.19 6.61 -9.28
C THR A 43 -4.14 8.06 -9.73
N THR A 44 -3.13 8.39 -10.52
CA THR A 44 -3.03 9.60 -11.34
C THR A 44 -4.05 9.45 -12.47
N HIS A 45 -5.30 9.26 -12.10
CA HIS A 45 -6.45 9.34 -12.97
C HIS A 45 -7.52 9.99 -12.11
N GLN A 46 -8.04 11.12 -12.61
CA GLN A 46 -8.99 12.05 -12.00
C GLN A 46 -8.27 13.24 -11.33
N ALA A 47 -7.74 14.17 -12.13
CA ALA A 47 -8.54 15.31 -12.59
C ALA A 47 -9.04 16.20 -11.43
N GLN A 48 -8.12 16.75 -10.63
CA GLN A 48 -8.38 17.98 -9.89
C GLN A 48 -7.55 19.09 -10.53
N ASN A 49 -8.18 19.82 -11.43
CA ASN A 49 -7.64 21.04 -11.97
C ASN A 49 -7.27 22.03 -10.86
N SER A 50 -6.33 22.90 -11.25
CA SER A 50 -6.21 24.32 -10.89
C SER A 50 -5.56 24.75 -9.58
N ALA A 51 -4.42 25.42 -9.79
CA ALA A 51 -3.70 26.34 -8.91
C ALA A 51 -2.90 25.71 -7.77
N PHE A 52 -1.70 25.18 -8.07
CA PHE A 52 -0.47 25.58 -7.36
C PHE A 52 0.83 24.89 -7.85
N TYR A 53 0.79 24.01 -8.85
CA TYR A 53 2.03 23.48 -9.42
C TYR A 53 2.54 24.38 -10.55
N GLN A 54 3.47 25.26 -10.20
CA GLN A 54 4.36 25.92 -11.15
C GLN A 54 5.46 24.91 -11.52
N PRO A 55 5.51 24.34 -12.75
CA PRO A 55 6.67 23.60 -13.19
C PRO A 55 7.80 24.60 -13.43
N THR A 56 8.72 24.66 -12.48
CA THR A 56 9.99 25.34 -12.66
C THR A 56 10.81 24.60 -13.71
N ASN A 57 11.11 25.31 -14.80
CA ASN A 57 12.23 25.11 -15.72
C ASN A 57 12.23 23.83 -16.58
N SER A 58 11.95 24.06 -17.87
CA SER A 58 12.91 23.81 -18.96
C SER A 58 13.99 22.77 -18.71
N HIS A 59 13.62 21.50 -18.63
CA HIS A 59 14.52 20.42 -19.03
C HIS A 59 13.71 19.16 -19.30
N LYS A 60 13.91 18.58 -20.50
CA LYS A 60 13.57 17.20 -20.93
C LYS A 60 12.55 17.12 -22.08
N THR A 61 12.91 17.70 -23.23
CA THR A 61 12.53 17.17 -24.55
C THR A 61 13.59 16.23 -25.14
N THR A 62 14.61 15.85 -24.37
CA THR A 62 15.72 14.94 -24.76
C THR A 62 15.29 13.51 -25.15
N ASN A 63 14.00 13.16 -25.14
CA ASN A 63 13.55 11.80 -25.47
C ASN A 63 12.17 11.71 -26.16
N LEU A 64 11.76 12.74 -26.92
CA LEU A 64 10.59 12.61 -27.77
C LEU A 64 11.03 12.24 -29.21
N PRO A 65 10.35 11.29 -29.88
CA PRO A 65 10.61 11.02 -31.28
C PRO A 65 10.34 12.29 -32.11
N PRO A 66 11.11 12.54 -33.18
CA PRO A 66 11.07 13.80 -33.95
C PRO A 66 9.67 14.20 -34.41
N SER A 67 8.78 13.24 -34.62
CA SER A 67 7.38 13.45 -35.04
C SER A 67 6.53 14.19 -34.01
N LEU A 68 6.86 14.10 -32.71
CA LEU A 68 6.07 14.71 -31.63
C LEU A 68 6.59 16.09 -31.21
N SER A 69 7.80 16.47 -31.63
CA SER A 69 8.36 17.80 -31.38
C SER A 69 7.61 18.89 -32.14
N ALA A 70 7.19 18.59 -33.38
CA ALA A 70 6.48 19.54 -34.24
C ALA A 70 5.11 19.97 -33.66
N LEU A 71 4.47 19.10 -32.88
CA LEU A 71 3.18 19.41 -32.25
C LEU A 71 3.33 20.43 -31.10
N ILE A 72 4.46 20.38 -30.38
CA ILE A 72 4.79 21.37 -29.34
C ILE A 72 5.19 22.71 -29.98
N THR A 73 5.98 22.66 -31.05
CA THR A 73 6.46 23.85 -31.75
C THR A 73 5.32 24.58 -32.45
N GLY A 74 4.41 23.86 -33.11
CA GLY A 74 3.25 24.45 -33.79
C GLY A 74 2.20 25.07 -32.86
N LEU A 75 2.18 24.71 -31.58
CA LEU A 75 1.32 25.37 -30.57
C LEU A 75 1.92 26.68 -30.01
N THR A 76 3.23 26.91 -30.18
CA THR A 76 3.95 28.00 -29.51
C THR A 76 4.12 29.24 -30.40
N ASP A 77 4.11 29.08 -31.73
CA ASP A 77 4.48 30.16 -32.66
C ASP A 77 3.31 31.06 -33.17
N GLU A 78 2.07 30.88 -32.71
CA GLU A 78 0.93 31.78 -33.05
C GLU A 78 0.42 32.60 -31.84
N SER A 79 1.32 33.30 -31.14
CA SER A 79 0.93 34.28 -30.12
C SER A 79 1.77 35.55 -30.11
N THR A 80 2.06 36.10 -31.30
CA THR A 80 2.44 37.51 -31.46
C THR A 80 1.83 38.10 -32.72
#